data_AF-A0A4Y7SI10-F1
#
_entry.id   AF-A0A4Y7SI10-F1
#
_cell.length_a   1.000
_cell.length_b   1.000
_cell.length_c   1.000
_cell.angle_alpha   90.00
_cell.angle_beta   90.00
_cell.angle_gamma   90.00
#
_symmetry.space_group_name_H-M   'P 1'
#
loop_
_entity.id
_entity.type
_entity.pdbx_description
1 polymer ?
#
loop_
_entity_poly.entity_id
_entity_poly.type
_entity_poly.pdbx_seq_one_letter_code
_entity_poly.pdbx_strand_id
1 'polypeptide(L)'
;DDVTVQMAYVSQQQFDRYSQMVDHAQRRKGSFNKKVLSSAPREVVFKAGDLVQVYRSDLNYTFKTERKLSPKWSAPRRVVHR
;
A
#
# COMPACT_ATOMS: atom_id res chain seq x y z
N ASP A 1 21.87 31.39 -21.89
CA ASP A 1 20.49 31.13 -22.32
C ASP A 1 19.57 30.95 -21.14
N ASP A 2 18.50 31.73 -21.11
CA ASP A 2 17.51 31.75 -20.02
C ASP A 2 16.71 30.42 -19.94
N VAL A 3 16.53 29.78 -21.09
CA VAL A 3 15.85 28.49 -21.24
C VAL A 3 16.59 27.36 -20.53
N THR A 4 17.93 27.34 -20.55
CA THR A 4 18.71 26.29 -19.89
C THR A 4 18.67 26.44 -18.37
N VAL A 5 18.64 27.67 -17.86
CA VAL A 5 18.46 27.96 -16.43
C VAL A 5 17.08 27.51 -15.96
N GLN A 6 16.03 27.82 -16.73
CA GLN A 6 14.66 27.39 -16.41
C GLN A 6 14.49 25.87 -16.45
N MET A 7 15.09 25.18 -17.43
CA MET A 7 15.07 23.72 -17.52
C MET A 7 15.77 23.05 -16.33
N ALA A 8 16.92 23.58 -15.90
CA ALA A 8 17.64 23.09 -14.73
C ALA A 8 16.82 23.27 -13.44
N TYR A 9 16.18 24.44 -13.28
CA TYR A 9 15.32 24.75 -12.14
C TYR A 9 14.08 23.83 -12.06
N VAL A 10 13.40 23.58 -13.19
CA VAL A 10 12.26 22.66 -13.24
C VAL A 10 12.68 21.23 -12.88
N SER A 11 13.83 20.79 -13.40
CA SER A 11 14.37 19.45 -13.10
C SER A 11 14.63 19.29 -11.60
N GLN A 12 15.27 20.28 -10.97
CA GLN A 12 15.49 20.29 -9.52
C GLN A 12 14.17 20.23 -8.74
N GLN A 13 13.18 21.03 -9.12
CA GLN A 13 11.88 21.04 -8.45
C GLN A 13 11.12 19.70 -8.56
N GLN A 14 11.28 18.98 -9.68
CA GLN A 14 10.70 17.65 -9.83
C GLN A 14 11.34 16.63 -8.89
N PHE A 15 12.67 16.63 -8.77
CA PHE A 15 13.38 15.74 -7.84
C PHE A 15 13.05 16.07 -6.39
N ASP A 16 13.00 17.35 -6.03
CA ASP A 16 12.67 17.79 -4.67
C ASP A 16 11.24 17.37 -4.28
N ARG A 17 10.27 17.56 -5.19
CA ARG A 17 8.89 17.12 -4.97
C ARG A 17 8.77 15.60 -4.86
N TYR A 18 9.49 14.86 -5.69
CA TYR A 18 9.51 13.40 -5.62
C TYR A 18 10.08 12.91 -4.28
N SER A 19 11.21 13.50 -3.85
CA SER A 19 11.82 13.22 -2.55
C SER A 19 10.84 13.49 -1.40
N GLN A 20 10.16 14.64 -1.42
CA GLN A 20 9.13 14.97 -0.43
C GLN A 20 7.95 13.98 -0.43
N MET A 21 7.52 13.52 -1.60
CA MET A 21 6.47 12.50 -1.72
C MET A 21 6.90 11.16 -1.09
N VAL A 22 8.13 10.71 -1.37
CA VAL A 22 8.68 9.48 -0.80
C VAL A 22 8.81 9.60 0.72
N ASP A 23 9.35 10.71 1.22
CA ASP A 23 9.47 10.98 2.65
C ASP A 23 8.11 10.98 3.35
N HIS A 24 7.11 11.63 2.74
CA HIS A 24 5.75 11.65 3.27
C HIS A 24 5.14 10.25 3.31
N ALA A 25 5.32 9.44 2.26
CA ALA A 25 4.87 8.06 2.22
C ALA A 25 5.56 7.20 3.29
N GLN A 26 6.88 7.36 3.47
CA GLN A 26 7.67 6.68 4.50
C GLN A 26 7.17 7.03 5.91
N ARG A 27 6.90 8.31 6.18
CA ARG A 27 6.34 8.78 7.47
C ARG A 27 4.97 8.15 7.73
N ARG A 28 4.07 8.16 6.75
CA ARG A 28 2.74 7.52 6.88
C ARG A 28 2.85 6.02 7.16
N LYS A 29 3.74 5.32 6.45
CA LYS A 29 4.00 3.89 6.70
C LYS A 29 4.52 3.67 8.11
N GLY A 30 5.46 4.50 8.58
CA GLY A 30 5.97 4.46 9.94
C GLY A 30 4.87 4.66 10.99
N SER A 31 4.00 5.67 10.81
CA SER A 31 2.86 5.91 11.70
C SER A 31 1.85 4.76 11.70
N PHE A 32 1.55 4.20 10.53
CA PHE A 32 0.67 3.04 10.41
C PHE A 32 1.26 1.82 11.13
N ASN A 33 2.53 1.50 10.87
CA ASN A 33 3.23 0.39 11.52
C ASN A 33 3.25 0.58 13.03
N LYS A 34 3.56 1.78 13.53
CA LYS A 34 3.52 2.09 14.96
C LYS A 34 2.13 1.85 15.55
N LYS A 35 1.06 2.26 14.84
CA LYS A 35 -0.33 2.01 15.26
C LYS A 35 -0.63 0.51 15.31
N VAL A 36 -0.29 -0.25 14.27
CA VAL A 36 -0.48 -1.71 14.22
C VAL A 36 0.26 -2.43 15.35
N LEU A 37 1.50 -2.01 15.65
CA LEU A 37 2.29 -2.57 16.75
C LEU A 37 1.70 -2.21 18.13
N SER A 38 1.08 -1.04 18.26
CA SER A 38 0.46 -0.58 19.50
C SER A 38 -0.94 -1.14 19.75
N SER A 39 -1.68 -1.52 18.70
CA SER A 39 -3.02 -2.09 18.82
C SER A 39 -2.93 -3.58 19.14
N ALA A 40 -3.65 -4.03 20.17
CA ALA A 40 -3.99 -5.44 20.33
C ALA A 40 -5.22 -5.78 19.46
N PRO A 41 -5.22 -6.90 18.72
CA PRO A 41 -4.12 -7.85 18.59
C PRO A 41 -3.04 -7.28 17.66
N ARG A 42 -1.77 -7.39 18.10
CA ARG A 42 -0.57 -7.08 17.32
C ARG A 42 -0.59 -7.87 16.02
N GLU A 43 0.32 -7.56 15.08
CA GLU A 43 0.53 -8.30 13.82
C GLU A 43 -0.04 -9.73 13.85
N VAL A 44 -1.08 -9.97 13.05
CA VAL A 44 -1.82 -11.23 13.08
C VAL A 44 -0.96 -12.29 12.42
N VAL A 45 -0.22 -13.05 13.24
CA VAL A 45 0.53 -14.21 12.78
C VAL A 45 -0.41 -15.40 12.71
N PHE A 46 -0.73 -15.83 11.48
CA PHE A 46 -1.52 -17.02 11.26
C PHE A 46 -0.70 -18.29 11.50
N LYS A 47 -1.32 -19.28 12.13
CA LYS A 47 -0.77 -20.62 12.37
C LYS A 47 -1.34 -21.60 11.35
N ALA A 48 -0.62 -22.68 11.10
CA ALA A 48 -1.15 -23.79 10.31
C ALA A 48 -2.47 -24.28 10.93
N GLY A 49 -3.50 -24.43 10.09
CA GLY A 49 -4.86 -24.76 10.50
C GLY A 49 -5.80 -23.57 10.66
N ASP A 50 -5.30 -22.33 10.78
CA ASP A 50 -6.12 -21.14 10.91
C ASP A 50 -6.98 -20.91 9.67
N LEU A 51 -8.23 -20.50 9.90
CA LEU A 51 -9.17 -20.14 8.84
C LEU A 51 -8.96 -18.67 8.47
N VAL A 52 -8.59 -18.41 7.22
CA VAL A 52 -8.30 -17.07 6.70
C VAL A 52 -9.07 -16.81 5.40
N GLN A 53 -9.38 -15.55 5.13
CA GLN A 53 -9.88 -15.11 3.83
C GLN A 53 -8.84 -14.22 3.18
N VAL A 54 -8.56 -14.47 1.90
CA VAL A 54 -7.57 -13.69 1.15
C VAL A 54 -8.26 -12.50 0.52
N TYR A 55 -7.70 -11.32 0.73
CA TYR A 55 -8.17 -10.10 0.09
C TYR A 55 -7.80 -10.10 -1.40
N ARG A 56 -8.80 -9.95 -2.26
CA ARG A 56 -8.62 -9.88 -3.71
C ARG A 56 -8.22 -8.46 -4.13
N SER A 57 -6.91 -8.20 -4.16
CA SER A 57 -6.35 -6.87 -4.47
C SER A 57 -6.36 -6.52 -5.96
N ASP A 58 -6.43 -7.53 -6.83
CA ASP A 58 -6.60 -7.48 -8.28
C ASP A 58 -7.81 -6.63 -8.71
N LEU A 59 -8.90 -6.71 -7.95
CA LEU A 59 -10.14 -5.96 -8.19
C LEU A 59 -10.05 -4.46 -7.85
N ASN A 60 -8.96 -3.98 -7.23
CA ASN A 60 -8.86 -2.57 -6.84
C ASN A 60 -8.42 -1.67 -8.00
N TYR A 61 -7.64 -2.19 -8.95
CA TYR A 61 -7.02 -1.41 -10.03
C TYR A 61 -7.83 -1.37 -11.33
N THR A 62 -8.89 -2.17 -11.42
CA THR A 62 -9.79 -2.18 -12.57
C THR A 62 -11.02 -1.32 -12.28
N PHE A 63 -11.25 -0.28 -13.11
CA PHE A 63 -12.49 0.53 -13.10
C PHE A 63 -13.71 -0.23 -13.66
N LYS A 64 -13.63 -1.56 -13.75
CA LYS A 64 -14.69 -2.40 -14.30
C LYS A 64 -15.82 -2.58 -13.30
N THR A 65 -17.05 -2.66 -13.81
CA THR A 65 -18.28 -2.86 -13.04
C THR A 65 -18.23 -4.11 -12.15
N GLU A 66 -17.44 -5.11 -12.54
CA GLU A 66 -17.14 -6.33 -11.77
C GLU A 66 -16.66 -6.06 -10.34
N ARG A 67 -15.98 -4.93 -10.09
CA ARG A 67 -15.56 -4.50 -8.74
C ARG A 67 -16.74 -4.27 -7.78
N LYS A 68 -17.90 -3.87 -8.30
CA LYS A 68 -19.10 -3.61 -7.47
C LYS A 68 -19.86 -4.88 -7.10
N LEU A 69 -19.77 -5.92 -7.94
CA LEU A 69 -20.55 -7.15 -7.79
C LEU A 69 -19.73 -8.32 -7.25
N SER A 70 -18.41 -8.26 -7.34
CA SER A 70 -17.53 -9.35 -6.90
C SER A 70 -17.20 -9.25 -5.41
N PRO A 71 -17.26 -10.37 -4.66
CA PRO A 71 -16.76 -10.42 -3.29
C PRO A 71 -15.28 -10.03 -3.23
N LYS A 72 -14.94 -9.11 -2.33
CA LYS A 72 -13.56 -8.67 -2.09
C LYS A 72 -12.71 -9.68 -1.31
N TRP A 73 -13.36 -10.60 -0.63
CA TRP A 73 -12.74 -11.65 0.17
C TRP A 73 -12.97 -12.98 -0.51
N SER A 74 -11.97 -13.86 -0.50
CA SER A 74 -12.13 -15.22 -1.00
C SER A 74 -13.07 -16.04 -0.11
N ALA A 75 -13.47 -17.22 -0.60
CA ALA A 75 -13.96 -18.27 0.28
C ALA A 75 -12.94 -18.55 1.42
N PRO A 76 -13.39 -19.00 2.60
CA PRO A 76 -12.49 -19.36 3.69
C PRO A 76 -11.46 -20.42 3.26
N ARG A 77 -10.20 -20.19 3.62
CA ARG A 77 -9.06 -21.07 3.34
C ARG A 77 -8.37 -21.44 4.64
N ARG A 78 -7.69 -22.58 4.67
CA ARG A 78 -6.83 -22.97 5.79
C ARG A 78 -5.37 -22.70 5.46
N VAL A 79 -4.63 -22.16 6.42
CA VAL A 79 -3.17 -22.02 6.32
C VAL A 79 -2.54 -23.41 6.42
N VAL A 80 -1.75 -23.79 5.43
CA VAL A 80 -1.07 -25.11 5.38
C VAL A 80 0.32 -25.03 6.00
N HIS A 81 1.07 -23.98 5.67
CA HIS A 81 2.41 -23.70 6.18
C HIS A 81 2.60 -22.17 6.29
N ARG A 82 3.60 -21.76 7.07
CA ARG A 82 4.03 -20.36 7.21
C ARG A 82 5.10 -20.03 6.18
#